data_AF-M6HWZ7-F1
#
_entry.id   AF-M6HWZ7-F1
#
_cell.length_a   1.000
_cell.length_b   1.000
_cell.length_c   1.000
_cell.angle_alpha   90.00
_cell.angle_beta   90.00
_cell.angle_gamma   90.00
#
_symmetry.space_group_name_H-M   'P 1'
#
loop_
_entity.id
_entity.type
_entity.pdbx_description
1 polymer ?
#
loop_
_entity_poly.entity_id
_entity_poly.type
_entity_poly.pdbx_seq_one_letter_code
_entity_poly.pdbx_strand_id
1 'polypeptide(L)'
;MWVFFLLFLISGNTQPEETNQFPEILRSFVQEFQKHPSESTVQSFRTKYPSFKTGNCNFEESERFEKVVYLSYKCKEKQWPGFIYLGGGSEFWKDPAAEISFGEILKIGKKVFLEVKPFHEDGFEKKSFGKNRISSKTHSYPKEYKDNHGLQYFLSIAKHPAKRNLSSGKEIFFDSTCPLIFLKKDSDFYWEKVIYYSFQASCIPSSPYSYIRIRSDFLGKIRLDDKDTDQIQEGSKYLGKLKIQSIEADKILWHQEAEIYNE
;
A
#
# COMPACT_ATOMS: atom_id res chain seq x y z
N MET A 1 40.43 40.90 -59.73
CA MET A 1 39.58 39.70 -59.75
C MET A 1 39.81 38.96 -58.44
N TRP A 2 38.94 39.17 -57.45
CA TRP A 2 39.00 38.52 -56.12
C TRP A 2 37.70 37.73 -55.97
N VAL A 3 37.81 36.43 -55.71
CA VAL A 3 36.68 35.52 -55.50
C VAL A 3 36.49 35.35 -54.00
N PHE A 4 35.35 35.81 -53.48
CA PHE A 4 34.90 35.51 -52.12
C PHE A 4 34.14 34.17 -52.14
N PHE A 5 34.61 33.21 -51.35
CA PHE A 5 33.89 31.98 -51.03
C PHE A 5 33.12 32.20 -49.72
N LEU A 6 31.80 32.25 -49.77
CA LEU A 6 30.92 32.24 -48.60
C LEU A 6 30.61 30.79 -48.21
N LEU A 7 31.21 30.31 -47.13
CA LEU A 7 30.84 29.06 -46.46
C LEU A 7 29.61 29.33 -45.58
N PHE A 8 28.44 28.87 -46.03
CA PHE A 8 27.27 28.71 -45.16
C PHE A 8 27.46 27.47 -44.28
N LEU A 9 27.87 27.67 -43.03
CA LEU A 9 27.70 26.65 -41.98
C LEU A 9 26.29 26.79 -41.42
N ILE A 10 25.36 26.02 -41.96
CA ILE A 10 24.06 25.76 -41.31
C ILE A 10 24.36 24.81 -40.16
N SER A 11 24.66 25.37 -38.98
CA SER A 11 24.69 24.61 -37.74
C SER A 11 23.24 24.36 -37.31
N GLY A 12 22.65 23.30 -37.85
CA GLY A 12 21.39 22.76 -37.37
C GLY A 12 21.60 22.23 -35.96
N ASN A 13 21.31 23.08 -34.96
CA ASN A 13 21.23 22.68 -33.57
C ASN A 13 19.93 21.86 -33.38
N THR A 14 19.92 20.61 -33.83
CA THR A 14 18.92 19.63 -33.41
C THR A 14 19.21 19.25 -31.98
N GLN A 15 18.51 19.87 -31.03
CA GLN A 15 18.38 19.35 -29.67
C GLN A 15 17.80 17.92 -29.74
N PRO A 16 18.35 16.94 -29.01
CA PRO A 16 17.82 15.59 -29.00
C PRO A 16 16.46 15.55 -28.28
N GLU A 17 15.53 14.78 -28.85
CA GLU A 17 14.17 14.48 -28.37
C GLU A 17 14.15 13.70 -27.04
N GLU A 18 14.65 14.27 -25.94
CA GLU A 18 14.63 13.60 -24.63
C GLU A 18 13.23 13.54 -23.98
N THR A 19 12.28 14.34 -24.45
CA THR A 19 10.95 14.47 -23.82
C THR A 19 9.98 13.31 -24.08
N ASN A 20 10.26 12.43 -25.06
CA ASN A 20 9.34 11.34 -25.46
C ASN A 20 9.69 9.95 -24.92
N GLN A 21 10.82 9.76 -24.24
CA GLN A 21 11.28 8.42 -23.85
C GLN A 21 10.70 7.92 -22.51
N PHE A 22 10.49 8.82 -21.55
CA PHE A 22 10.09 8.42 -20.21
C PHE A 22 8.75 7.68 -20.13
N PRO A 23 7.69 8.07 -20.86
CA PRO A 23 6.42 7.33 -20.85
C PRO A 23 6.56 5.86 -21.27
N GLU A 24 7.47 5.56 -22.22
CA GLU A 24 7.74 4.18 -22.64
C GLU A 24 8.60 3.42 -21.61
N ILE A 25 9.50 4.10 -20.89
CA ILE A 25 10.24 3.52 -19.74
C ILE A 25 9.26 3.13 -18.62
N LEU A 26 8.38 4.06 -18.22
CA LEU A 26 7.37 3.81 -17.20
C LEU A 26 6.45 2.66 -17.62
N ARG A 27 5.98 2.68 -18.87
CA ARG A 27 5.14 1.60 -19.41
C ARG A 27 5.85 0.24 -19.39
N SER A 28 7.12 0.19 -19.79
CA SER A 28 7.91 -1.05 -19.77
C SER A 28 8.05 -1.59 -18.35
N PHE A 29 8.32 -0.71 -17.38
CA PHE A 29 8.35 -1.06 -15.97
C PHE A 29 7.01 -1.62 -15.49
N VAL A 30 5.88 -0.94 -15.79
CA VAL A 30 4.55 -1.39 -15.37
C VAL A 30 4.22 -2.78 -15.94
N GLN A 31 4.57 -3.02 -17.21
CA GLN A 31 4.34 -4.33 -17.85
C GLN A 31 5.18 -5.44 -17.21
N GLU A 32 6.43 -5.15 -16.85
CA GLU A 32 7.30 -6.12 -16.19
C GLU A 32 6.82 -6.41 -14.77
N PHE A 33 6.50 -5.36 -14.01
CA PHE A 33 5.98 -5.48 -12.65
C PHE A 33 4.70 -6.33 -12.60
N GLN A 34 3.80 -6.18 -13.58
CA GLN A 34 2.58 -6.99 -13.60
C GLN A 34 2.83 -8.48 -13.86
N LYS A 35 3.83 -8.82 -14.66
CA LYS A 35 4.20 -10.23 -14.90
C LYS A 35 4.93 -10.81 -13.70
N HIS A 36 5.84 -10.03 -13.13
CA HIS A 36 6.75 -10.46 -12.07
C HIS A 36 6.89 -9.37 -11.00
N PRO A 37 5.91 -9.26 -10.06
CA PRO A 37 5.98 -8.29 -8.98
C PRO A 37 7.20 -8.56 -8.10
N SER A 38 8.14 -7.61 -8.03
CA SER A 38 9.42 -7.78 -7.33
C SER A 38 9.87 -6.50 -6.65
N GLU A 39 10.22 -6.61 -5.37
CA GLU A 39 10.78 -5.51 -4.57
C GLU A 39 12.09 -4.99 -5.18
N SER A 40 12.94 -5.87 -5.71
CA SER A 40 14.21 -5.45 -6.33
C SER A 40 13.99 -4.63 -7.59
N THR A 41 12.99 -4.97 -8.40
CA THR A 41 12.60 -4.23 -9.60
C THR A 41 12.03 -2.86 -9.24
N VAL A 42 11.13 -2.81 -8.25
CA VAL A 42 10.57 -1.54 -7.75
C VAL A 42 11.68 -0.66 -7.16
N GLN A 43 12.55 -1.22 -6.31
CA GLN A 43 13.68 -0.48 -5.75
C GLN A 43 14.63 0.06 -6.82
N SER A 44 14.98 -0.75 -7.82
CA SER A 44 15.84 -0.30 -8.92
C SER A 44 15.20 0.85 -9.71
N PHE A 45 13.89 0.77 -9.96
CA PHE A 45 13.17 1.85 -10.61
C PHE A 45 13.15 3.12 -9.75
N ARG A 46 12.81 3.02 -8.46
CA ARG A 46 12.79 4.16 -7.52
C ARG A 46 14.16 4.85 -7.40
N THR A 47 15.25 4.09 -7.36
CA THR A 47 16.61 4.66 -7.31
C THR A 47 16.93 5.48 -8.55
N LYS A 48 16.47 5.04 -9.73
CA LYS A 48 16.73 5.72 -11.00
C LYS A 48 15.75 6.88 -11.26
N TYR A 49 14.52 6.73 -10.79
CA TYR A 49 13.40 7.66 -10.99
C TYR A 49 12.69 7.88 -9.65
N PRO A 50 13.27 8.70 -8.75
CA PRO A 50 12.69 8.96 -7.42
C PRO A 50 11.36 9.68 -7.51
N SER A 51 11.19 10.54 -8.52
CA SER A 51 9.93 11.15 -8.92
C SER A 51 9.78 11.12 -10.44
N PHE A 52 8.55 11.22 -10.90
CA PHE A 52 8.24 11.31 -12.32
C PHE A 52 6.87 11.92 -12.59
N LYS A 53 6.70 12.45 -13.80
CA LYS A 53 5.40 12.83 -14.36
C LYS A 53 4.95 11.76 -15.34
N THR A 54 3.66 11.50 -15.40
CA THR A 54 3.10 10.44 -16.27
C THR A 54 2.98 10.88 -17.74
N GLY A 55 3.15 12.17 -18.02
CA GLY A 55 3.10 12.72 -19.38
C GLY A 55 1.74 12.49 -20.03
N ASN A 56 1.73 11.87 -21.22
CA ASN A 56 0.50 11.54 -21.96
C ASN A 56 -0.24 10.30 -21.42
N CYS A 57 0.26 9.69 -20.35
CA CYS A 57 -0.38 8.62 -19.62
C CYS A 57 -0.84 9.14 -18.25
N ASN A 58 -1.72 8.41 -17.58
CA ASN A 58 -2.29 8.82 -16.30
C ASN A 58 -2.68 7.63 -15.42
N PHE A 59 -2.75 7.87 -14.12
CA PHE A 59 -3.40 6.94 -13.20
C PHE A 59 -4.89 7.30 -13.10
N GLU A 60 -5.75 6.31 -13.31
CA GLU A 60 -7.20 6.43 -13.19
C GLU A 60 -7.69 5.63 -11.98
N GLU A 61 -8.64 6.20 -11.24
CA GLU A 61 -9.31 5.50 -10.15
C GLU A 61 -10.17 4.36 -10.69
N SER A 62 -9.83 3.13 -10.28
CA SER A 62 -10.61 1.93 -10.63
C SER A 62 -11.60 1.56 -9.53
N GLU A 63 -11.24 1.77 -8.27
CA GLU A 63 -12.09 1.47 -7.12
C GLU A 63 -11.64 2.32 -5.92
N ARG A 64 -12.55 2.61 -4.99
CA ARG A 64 -12.23 3.31 -3.75
C ARG A 64 -12.83 2.59 -2.56
N PHE A 65 -11.99 2.32 -1.58
CA PHE A 65 -12.39 1.82 -0.27
C PHE A 65 -12.04 2.88 0.77
N GLU A 66 -13.01 3.75 1.04
CA GLU A 66 -12.86 4.91 1.92
C GLU A 66 -11.70 5.85 1.53
N LYS A 67 -10.59 5.81 2.28
CA LYS A 67 -9.39 6.61 2.07
C LYS A 67 -8.36 5.94 1.16
N VAL A 68 -8.53 4.64 0.92
CA VAL A 68 -7.70 3.87 0.01
C VAL A 68 -8.28 3.94 -1.38
N VAL A 69 -7.45 4.36 -2.34
CA VAL A 69 -7.84 4.48 -3.74
C VAL A 69 -7.07 3.44 -4.54
N TYR A 70 -7.78 2.54 -5.20
CA TYR A 70 -7.19 1.61 -6.15
C TYR A 70 -7.11 2.28 -7.51
N LEU A 71 -5.93 2.23 -8.09
CA LEU A 71 -5.59 2.92 -9.32
C LEU A 71 -5.26 1.90 -10.42
N SER A 72 -5.49 2.32 -11.65
CA SER A 72 -4.95 1.68 -12.85
C SER A 72 -4.11 2.69 -13.62
N TYR A 73 -2.95 2.26 -14.11
CA TYR A 73 -2.16 3.06 -15.04
C TYR A 73 -2.73 2.90 -16.45
N LYS A 74 -3.00 4.00 -17.14
CA LYS A 74 -3.55 4.01 -18.49
C LYS A 74 -2.63 4.77 -19.44
N CYS A 75 -2.30 4.14 -20.55
CA CYS A 75 -1.64 4.77 -21.68
C CYS A 75 -2.35 4.36 -22.96
N LYS A 76 -2.80 5.33 -23.76
CA LYS A 76 -3.53 5.07 -25.01
C LYS A 76 -4.74 4.16 -24.71
N GLU A 77 -4.91 3.07 -25.46
CA GLU A 77 -6.01 2.11 -25.29
C GLU A 77 -5.73 1.00 -24.26
N LYS A 78 -4.56 1.04 -23.58
CA LYS A 78 -4.16 0.00 -22.62
C LYS A 78 -4.27 0.50 -21.19
N GLN A 79 -4.77 -0.38 -20.33
CA GLN A 79 -4.94 -0.14 -18.91
C GLN A 79 -4.33 -1.29 -18.11
N TRP A 80 -3.60 -0.93 -17.05
CA TRP A 80 -2.87 -1.83 -16.17
C TRP A 80 -3.33 -1.59 -14.72
N PRO A 81 -4.13 -2.49 -14.12
CA PRO A 81 -4.51 -2.38 -12.71
C PRO A 81 -3.34 -2.76 -11.79
N GLY A 82 -3.56 -2.67 -10.47
CA GLY A 82 -2.57 -3.11 -9.48
C GLY A 82 -1.78 -1.95 -8.87
N PHE A 83 -2.38 -0.76 -8.81
CA PHE A 83 -1.82 0.38 -8.11
C PHE A 83 -2.73 0.77 -6.95
N ILE A 84 -2.17 1.37 -5.92
CA ILE A 84 -2.91 1.75 -4.72
C ILE A 84 -2.37 3.06 -4.15
N TYR A 85 -3.26 3.91 -3.66
CA TYR A 85 -2.90 5.10 -2.91
C TYR A 85 -3.55 5.05 -1.53
N LEU A 86 -2.74 5.22 -0.49
CA LEU A 86 -3.16 5.13 0.91
C LEU A 86 -3.48 6.50 1.54
N GLY A 87 -3.05 7.61 0.92
CA GLY A 87 -3.13 8.95 1.50
C GLY A 87 -4.51 9.61 1.36
N GLY A 88 -5.54 9.13 2.04
CA GLY A 88 -6.88 9.70 1.92
C GLY A 88 -6.93 11.23 2.12
N GLY A 89 -7.06 11.99 1.04
CA GLY A 89 -7.21 13.45 1.09
C GLY A 89 -6.71 14.23 -0.13
N SER A 90 -5.77 13.70 -0.93
CA SER A 90 -5.35 14.32 -2.18
C SER A 90 -5.75 13.49 -3.39
N GLU A 91 -6.08 14.12 -4.50
CA GLU A 91 -6.36 13.46 -5.79
C GLU A 91 -5.26 13.79 -6.80
N PHE A 92 -4.00 13.81 -6.35
CA PHE A 92 -2.84 14.25 -7.14
C PHE A 92 -2.71 13.49 -8.47
N TRP A 93 -3.15 12.23 -8.55
CA TRP A 93 -3.12 11.45 -9.79
C TRP A 93 -4.03 11.99 -10.89
N LYS A 94 -4.99 12.87 -10.55
CA LYS A 94 -5.84 13.55 -11.52
C LYS A 94 -5.17 14.79 -12.12
N ASP A 95 -4.09 15.28 -11.51
CA ASP A 95 -3.33 16.43 -12.00
C ASP A 95 -2.16 15.95 -12.89
N PRO A 96 -2.16 16.24 -14.20
CA PRO A 96 -1.07 15.87 -15.10
C PRO A 96 0.28 16.50 -14.74
N ALA A 97 0.28 17.59 -13.98
CA ALA A 97 1.48 18.28 -13.53
C ALA A 97 2.08 17.68 -12.25
N ALA A 98 1.32 16.83 -11.53
CA ALA A 98 1.76 16.24 -10.28
C ALA A 98 2.97 15.32 -10.50
N GLU A 99 3.98 15.50 -9.65
CA GLU A 99 5.06 14.52 -9.54
C GLU A 99 4.61 13.35 -8.68
N ILE A 100 4.89 12.17 -9.19
CA ILE A 100 4.49 10.89 -8.61
C ILE A 100 5.75 10.14 -8.25
N SER A 101 5.69 9.39 -7.16
CA SER A 101 6.70 8.38 -6.81
C SER A 101 6.02 7.05 -6.53
N PHE A 102 6.78 5.97 -6.68
CA PHE A 102 6.33 4.65 -6.25
C PHE A 102 6.73 4.40 -4.79
N GLY A 103 5.77 3.89 -4.01
CA GLY A 103 5.96 3.46 -2.64
C GLY A 103 6.24 1.96 -2.56
N GLU A 104 5.67 1.30 -1.56
CA GLU A 104 5.91 -0.12 -1.27
C GLU A 104 5.04 -1.07 -2.12
N ILE A 105 5.43 -2.35 -2.17
CA ILE A 105 4.59 -3.41 -2.69
C ILE A 105 3.68 -3.93 -1.57
N LEU A 106 2.38 -3.87 -1.81
CA LEU A 106 1.34 -4.29 -0.87
C LEU A 106 0.66 -5.55 -1.38
N LYS A 107 0.70 -6.63 -0.59
CA LYS A 107 -0.03 -7.87 -0.90
C LYS A 107 -1.36 -7.87 -0.16
N ILE A 108 -2.44 -7.60 -0.91
CA ILE A 108 -3.81 -7.54 -0.39
C ILE A 108 -4.59 -8.70 -1.02
N GLY A 109 -4.88 -9.71 -0.20
CA GLY A 109 -5.44 -10.98 -0.64
C GLY A 109 -4.53 -11.70 -1.63
N LYS A 110 -5.08 -12.06 -2.80
CA LYS A 110 -4.32 -12.67 -3.91
C LYS A 110 -3.73 -11.64 -4.88
N LYS A 111 -3.97 -10.35 -4.65
CA LYS A 111 -3.51 -9.28 -5.54
C LYS A 111 -2.28 -8.60 -4.94
N VAL A 112 -1.37 -8.22 -5.82
CA VAL A 112 -0.20 -7.43 -5.49
C VAL A 112 -0.42 -6.02 -6.05
N PHE A 113 -0.23 -5.03 -5.20
CA PHE A 113 -0.40 -3.62 -5.55
C PHE A 113 0.90 -2.87 -5.37
N LEU A 114 1.20 -1.96 -6.27
CA LEU A 114 2.29 -0.99 -6.09
C LEU A 114 1.71 0.32 -5.58
N GLU A 115 2.23 0.81 -4.46
CA GLU A 115 1.81 2.07 -3.91
C GLU A 115 2.24 3.25 -4.80
N VAL A 116 1.35 4.21 -4.99
CA VAL A 116 1.56 5.44 -5.75
C VAL A 116 1.43 6.61 -4.79
N LYS A 117 2.43 7.50 -4.72
CA LYS A 117 2.48 8.64 -3.80
C LYS A 117 2.66 9.95 -4.56
N PRO A 118 2.14 11.07 -4.03
CA PRO A 118 2.64 12.37 -4.46
C PRO A 118 4.12 12.46 -4.06
N PHE A 119 4.97 12.91 -4.97
CA PHE A 119 6.35 13.24 -4.63
C PHE A 119 6.38 14.60 -3.94
N HIS A 120 6.94 14.64 -2.75
CA HIS A 120 7.22 15.86 -2.01
C HIS A 120 8.73 15.86 -1.74
N GLU A 121 9.48 16.80 -2.31
CA GLU A 121 10.79 17.16 -1.74
C GLU A 121 10.53 17.61 -0.30
N ASP A 122 11.32 17.10 0.65
CA ASP A 122 11.08 17.19 2.10
C ASP A 122 10.35 18.46 2.55
N GLY A 123 9.11 18.28 3.00
CA GLY A 123 8.24 19.36 3.44
C GLY A 123 6.88 18.84 3.86
N PHE A 124 6.78 18.26 5.06
CA PHE A 124 5.51 17.92 5.69
C PHE A 124 4.66 19.18 5.90
N GLU A 125 3.71 19.46 5.00
CA GLU A 125 2.50 20.20 5.36
C GLU A 125 1.36 19.21 5.56
N LYS A 126 1.12 18.81 6.82
CA LYS A 126 -0.15 18.20 7.22
C LYS A 126 -1.26 19.25 7.08
N LYS A 127 -1.91 19.31 5.92
CA LYS A 127 -3.16 20.05 5.77
C LYS A 127 -4.33 19.19 6.24
N SER A 128 -4.88 19.57 7.39
CA SER A 128 -6.13 19.07 7.92
C SER A 128 -7.31 19.53 7.04
N PHE A 129 -8.08 18.60 6.49
CA PHE A 129 -9.43 18.85 5.96
C PHE A 129 -10.26 17.60 6.26
N GLY A 130 -11.51 17.64 6.70
CA GLY A 130 -12.60 18.55 6.39
C GLY A 130 -13.78 17.62 6.07
N LYS A 131 -14.71 17.45 7.01
CA LYS A 131 -15.79 16.45 6.93
C LYS A 131 -16.72 16.75 5.75
N ASN A 132 -16.84 15.83 4.80
CA ASN A 132 -17.99 15.76 3.90
C ASN A 132 -18.66 14.38 3.98
N ARG A 133 -19.96 14.40 4.28
CA ARG A 133 -20.86 13.25 4.38
C ARG A 133 -21.33 12.83 2.98
N ILE A 134 -21.24 11.55 2.65
CA ILE A 134 -22.08 10.92 1.62
C ILE A 134 -22.58 9.57 2.16
N SER A 135 -23.90 9.37 2.05
CA SER A 135 -24.63 8.17 2.50
C SER A 135 -24.32 6.96 1.63
N SER A 136 -24.25 5.76 2.22
CA SER A 136 -24.22 4.51 1.44
C SER A 136 -25.47 3.66 1.73
N LYS A 137 -26.05 3.13 0.65
CA LYS A 137 -27.03 2.04 0.70
C LYS A 137 -26.32 0.73 1.10
N THR A 138 -27.04 -0.06 1.88
CA THR A 138 -26.60 -1.32 2.47
C THR A 138 -26.75 -2.48 1.47
N HIS A 139 -25.73 -3.32 1.35
CA HIS A 139 -25.86 -4.69 0.87
C HIS A 139 -25.56 -5.64 2.04
N SER A 140 -26.40 -6.66 2.20
CA SER A 140 -26.35 -7.62 3.30
C SER A 140 -25.61 -8.91 2.95
N TYR A 141 -25.34 -9.69 4.00
CA TYR A 141 -24.89 -11.10 4.09
C TYR A 141 -23.35 -11.34 4.14
N PRO A 142 -22.82 -12.45 4.74
CA PRO A 142 -23.42 -13.51 5.57
C PRO A 142 -22.74 -13.77 6.96
N LYS A 143 -23.42 -14.61 7.77
CA LYS A 143 -23.14 -15.24 9.09
C LYS A 143 -22.66 -14.35 10.26
N GLU A 144 -23.57 -14.18 11.23
CA GLU A 144 -23.29 -13.64 12.56
C GLU A 144 -22.32 -14.55 13.32
N TYR A 145 -21.12 -14.04 13.60
CA TYR A 145 -20.21 -14.49 14.65
C TYR A 145 -20.88 -14.14 16.00
N LYS A 146 -21.73 -15.03 16.54
CA LYS A 146 -22.65 -14.68 17.63
C LYS A 146 -21.95 -14.43 18.97
N ASP A 147 -20.79 -15.05 19.20
CA ASP A 147 -20.16 -15.04 20.54
C ASP A 147 -18.80 -14.33 20.59
N ASN A 148 -18.19 -14.01 19.44
CA ASN A 148 -16.91 -13.30 19.37
C ASN A 148 -17.10 -11.81 19.07
N HIS A 149 -17.51 -11.06 20.10
CA HIS A 149 -17.77 -9.62 20.00
C HIS A 149 -16.52 -8.80 19.57
N GLY A 150 -15.32 -9.26 19.93
CA GLY A 150 -14.07 -8.65 19.51
C GLY A 150 -13.88 -8.75 18.00
N LEU A 151 -14.00 -9.96 17.44
CA LEU A 151 -13.89 -10.18 15.99
C LEU A 151 -14.99 -9.43 15.22
N GLN A 152 -16.21 -9.38 15.76
CA GLN A 152 -17.29 -8.57 15.17
C GLN A 152 -16.96 -7.08 15.13
N TYR A 153 -16.38 -6.57 16.21
CA TYR A 153 -15.90 -5.19 16.24
C TYR A 153 -14.86 -4.97 15.15
N PHE A 154 -13.84 -5.83 15.07
CA PHE A 154 -12.81 -5.79 14.04
C PHE A 154 -13.40 -5.83 12.62
N LEU A 155 -14.32 -6.75 12.33
CA LEU A 155 -14.97 -6.84 11.04
C LEU A 155 -15.80 -5.59 10.72
N SER A 156 -16.44 -5.00 11.72
CA SER A 156 -17.24 -3.79 11.54
C SER A 156 -16.39 -2.57 11.22
N ILE A 157 -15.24 -2.40 11.91
CA ILE A 157 -14.28 -1.33 11.60
C ILE A 157 -13.58 -1.63 10.28
N ALA A 158 -13.31 -2.88 9.95
CA ALA A 158 -12.54 -3.19 8.76
C ALA A 158 -13.33 -3.05 7.46
N LYS A 159 -14.66 -3.08 7.56
CA LYS A 159 -15.60 -2.84 6.45
C LYS A 159 -15.95 -1.36 6.28
N HIS A 160 -16.08 -0.59 7.38
CA HIS A 160 -16.51 0.81 7.34
C HIS A 160 -15.94 1.66 8.50
N PRO A 161 -14.62 1.89 8.60
CA PRO A 161 -14.03 2.56 9.76
C PRO A 161 -14.51 4.03 9.90
N ALA A 162 -14.76 4.77 8.80
CA ALA A 162 -15.18 6.18 8.86
C ALA A 162 -16.56 6.43 9.49
N LYS A 163 -17.38 5.38 9.64
CA LYS A 163 -18.74 5.48 10.21
C LYS A 163 -18.80 5.14 11.69
N ARG A 164 -17.67 4.85 12.33
CA ARG A 164 -17.63 4.31 13.70
C ARG A 164 -16.83 5.21 14.64
N ASN A 165 -17.19 5.14 15.92
CA ASN A 165 -16.33 5.66 16.97
C ASN A 165 -15.17 4.67 17.17
N LEU A 166 -13.96 5.11 16.83
CA LEU A 166 -12.76 4.30 16.90
C LEU A 166 -12.32 4.24 18.36
N SER A 167 -12.59 3.11 19.03
CA SER A 167 -12.20 2.90 20.43
C SER A 167 -10.90 2.11 20.47
N SER A 168 -9.83 2.73 20.95
CA SER A 168 -8.61 2.03 21.31
C SER A 168 -8.80 1.12 22.52
N GLY A 169 -7.85 0.23 22.76
CA GLY A 169 -7.81 -0.69 23.89
C GLY A 169 -8.72 -1.91 23.77
N LYS A 170 -9.49 -2.07 22.68
CA LYS A 170 -10.32 -3.26 22.44
C LYS A 170 -9.45 -4.47 22.14
N GLU A 171 -9.73 -5.56 22.82
CA GLU A 171 -9.14 -6.87 22.57
C GLU A 171 -9.94 -7.62 21.51
N ILE A 172 -9.24 -8.18 20.54
CA ILE A 172 -9.75 -8.89 19.39
C ILE A 172 -9.19 -10.30 19.43
N PHE A 173 -10.07 -11.29 19.45
CA PHE A 173 -9.70 -12.69 19.34
C PHE A 173 -9.95 -13.17 17.91
N PHE A 174 -8.89 -13.48 17.19
CA PHE A 174 -8.90 -14.11 15.88
C PHE A 174 -8.98 -15.62 16.08
N ASP A 175 -10.18 -16.17 15.92
CA ASP A 175 -10.47 -17.60 16.05
C ASP A 175 -10.40 -18.31 14.68
N SER A 176 -10.77 -19.60 14.64
CA SER A 176 -10.76 -20.43 13.42
C SER A 176 -11.69 -19.93 12.32
N THR A 177 -12.59 -18.98 12.60
CA THR A 177 -13.44 -18.33 11.59
C THR A 177 -12.77 -17.13 10.92
N CYS A 178 -11.73 -16.58 11.54
CA CYS A 178 -10.85 -15.58 10.95
C CYS A 178 -9.40 -15.75 11.43
N PRO A 179 -8.73 -16.85 11.07
CA PRO A 179 -7.34 -17.06 11.45
C PRO A 179 -6.40 -16.03 10.81
N LEU A 180 -5.28 -15.80 11.47
CA LEU A 180 -4.14 -15.00 11.01
C LEU A 180 -3.21 -15.88 10.18
N ILE A 181 -3.03 -15.55 8.91
CA ILE A 181 -2.09 -16.25 8.02
C ILE A 181 -0.75 -15.56 8.12
N PHE A 182 0.30 -16.27 8.57
CA PHE A 182 1.64 -15.70 8.63
C PHE A 182 2.19 -15.46 7.22
N LEU A 183 2.69 -14.25 6.97
CA LEU A 183 3.23 -13.85 5.67
C LEU A 183 4.74 -13.82 5.67
N LYS A 184 5.36 -13.04 6.55
CA LYS A 184 6.81 -12.85 6.57
C LYS A 184 7.28 -12.18 7.84
N LYS A 185 8.58 -12.28 8.08
CA LYS A 185 9.33 -11.44 9.02
C LYS A 185 9.84 -10.22 8.25
N ASP A 186 9.54 -9.02 8.73
CA ASP A 186 9.95 -7.75 8.13
C ASP A 186 10.62 -6.85 9.18
N SER A 187 11.50 -5.94 8.75
CA SER A 187 12.13 -4.98 9.66
C SER A 187 11.94 -3.56 9.17
N ASP A 188 11.62 -2.64 10.09
CA ASP A 188 11.59 -1.21 9.75
C ASP A 188 13.02 -0.73 9.55
N PHE A 189 13.33 -0.21 8.35
CA PHE A 189 14.69 0.14 7.95
C PHE A 189 15.22 1.40 8.64
N TYR A 190 14.35 2.31 9.08
CA TYR A 190 14.76 3.71 9.24
C TYR A 190 15.06 4.22 10.66
N TRP A 191 14.67 3.59 11.78
CA TRP A 191 14.86 4.27 13.08
C TRP A 191 15.26 3.36 14.24
N GLU A 192 14.82 2.12 14.27
CA GLU A 192 15.22 1.09 15.23
C GLU A 192 15.15 -0.24 14.46
N LYS A 193 16.11 -1.17 14.62
CA LYS A 193 16.06 -2.50 13.98
C LYS A 193 14.93 -3.35 14.58
N VAL A 194 13.70 -2.87 14.49
CA VAL A 194 12.51 -3.51 15.02
C VAL A 194 12.06 -4.53 14.02
N ILE A 195 11.95 -5.75 14.51
CA ILE A 195 11.44 -6.87 13.76
C ILE A 195 9.93 -6.92 13.96
N TYR A 196 9.22 -7.12 12.86
CA TYR A 196 7.79 -7.37 12.82
C TYR A 196 7.53 -8.75 12.22
N TYR A 197 6.47 -9.37 12.73
CA TYR A 197 5.84 -10.54 12.15
C TYR A 197 4.57 -10.06 11.48
N SER A 198 4.53 -10.21 10.16
CA SER A 198 3.42 -9.75 9.34
C SER A 198 2.44 -10.89 9.05
N PHE A 199 1.16 -10.62 9.27
CA PHE A 199 0.05 -11.55 9.12
C PHE A 199 -1.04 -10.96 8.22
N GLN A 200 -1.88 -11.84 7.66
CA GLN A 200 -3.11 -11.49 6.98
C GLN A 200 -4.32 -12.07 7.72
N ALA A 201 -5.27 -11.22 8.10
CA ALA A 201 -6.57 -11.67 8.59
C ALA A 201 -7.38 -12.29 7.44
N SER A 202 -7.64 -13.59 7.53
CA SER A 202 -8.23 -14.39 6.43
C SER A 202 -9.69 -14.03 6.09
N CYS A 203 -10.44 -13.43 7.01
CA CYS A 203 -11.87 -13.12 6.81
C CYS A 203 -12.14 -11.83 6.01
N ILE A 204 -11.13 -10.98 5.83
CA ILE A 204 -11.25 -9.70 5.11
C ILE A 204 -10.05 -9.44 4.18
N PRO A 205 -9.62 -10.41 3.36
CA PRO A 205 -8.32 -10.37 2.71
C PRO A 205 -8.16 -9.20 1.73
N SER A 206 -9.26 -8.59 1.27
CA SER A 206 -9.27 -7.42 0.38
C SER A 206 -9.15 -6.08 1.12
N SER A 207 -9.29 -6.06 2.45
CA SER A 207 -9.24 -4.83 3.25
C SER A 207 -7.78 -4.49 3.60
N PRO A 208 -7.40 -3.19 3.60
CA PRO A 208 -6.08 -2.77 4.08
C PRO A 208 -5.83 -3.18 5.55
N TYR A 209 -6.88 -3.25 6.36
CA TYR A 209 -6.81 -3.70 7.75
C TYR A 209 -6.61 -5.20 7.93
N SER A 210 -6.62 -5.97 6.83
CA SER A 210 -6.22 -7.38 6.90
C SER A 210 -4.73 -7.53 7.17
N TYR A 211 -3.91 -6.54 6.80
CA TYR A 211 -2.47 -6.58 7.05
C TYR A 211 -2.19 -6.19 8.51
N ILE A 212 -1.71 -7.16 9.28
CA ILE A 212 -1.47 -7.04 10.71
C ILE A 212 0.02 -7.21 10.95
N ARG A 213 0.66 -6.19 11.52
CA ARG A 213 2.06 -6.23 11.92
C ARG A 213 2.15 -6.36 13.43
N ILE A 214 2.84 -7.38 13.90
CA ILE A 214 3.07 -7.62 15.34
C ILE A 214 4.56 -7.41 15.60
N ARG A 215 4.87 -6.48 16.51
CA ARG A 215 6.24 -6.19 16.91
C ARG A 215 6.80 -7.40 17.68
N SER A 216 8.03 -7.79 17.38
CA SER A 216 8.74 -8.80 18.16
C SER A 216 9.10 -8.29 19.56
N ASP A 217 9.52 -9.20 20.42
CA ASP A 217 10.26 -8.84 21.63
C ASP A 217 11.66 -8.26 21.30
N PHE A 218 12.42 -7.93 22.35
CA PHE A 218 13.79 -7.41 22.23
C PHE A 218 14.80 -8.43 21.68
N LEU A 219 14.45 -9.72 21.65
CA LEU A 219 15.25 -10.80 21.07
C LEU A 219 14.84 -11.12 19.62
N GLY A 220 13.85 -10.41 19.06
CA GLY A 220 13.38 -10.64 17.70
C GLY A 220 12.44 -11.85 17.57
N LYS A 221 11.81 -12.29 18.67
CA LYS A 221 10.87 -13.42 18.76
C LYS A 221 9.42 -12.95 18.95
N ILE A 222 8.48 -13.85 18.72
CA ILE A 222 7.05 -13.68 18.98
C ILE A 222 6.56 -14.74 19.97
N ARG A 223 5.53 -14.40 20.77
CA ARG A 223 4.89 -15.34 21.70
C ARG A 223 3.88 -16.22 20.96
N LEU A 224 4.20 -17.51 20.82
CA LEU A 224 3.35 -18.56 20.24
C LEU A 224 3.09 -19.63 21.31
N ASP A 225 1.82 -19.93 21.61
CA ASP A 225 1.42 -20.90 22.66
C ASP A 225 2.18 -20.69 23.98
N ASP A 226 2.22 -19.43 24.45
CA ASP A 226 2.94 -18.99 25.64
C ASP A 226 4.47 -19.16 25.64
N LYS A 227 5.08 -19.43 24.47
CA LYS A 227 6.52 -19.57 24.31
C LYS A 227 7.07 -18.56 23.30
N ASP A 228 8.21 -17.95 23.63
CA ASP A 228 8.89 -17.04 22.72
C ASP A 228 9.66 -17.83 21.65
N THR A 229 9.26 -17.68 20.40
CA THR A 229 9.82 -18.39 19.25
C THR A 229 10.07 -17.46 18.07
N ASP A 230 11.03 -17.81 17.24
CA ASP A 230 11.22 -17.24 15.90
C ASP A 230 10.87 -18.23 14.78
N GLN A 231 10.49 -19.46 15.15
CA GLN A 231 10.13 -20.55 14.25
C GLN A 231 8.63 -20.55 13.99
N ILE A 232 8.22 -19.73 13.03
CA ILE A 232 6.84 -19.66 12.54
C ILE A 232 6.85 -19.89 11.02
N GLN A 233 5.89 -20.64 10.50
CA GLN A 233 5.92 -21.11 9.12
C GLN A 233 5.07 -20.22 8.21
N GLU A 234 5.69 -19.66 7.16
CA GLU A 234 5.00 -18.84 6.16
C GLU A 234 3.82 -19.61 5.54
N GLY A 235 2.69 -18.93 5.39
CA GLY A 235 1.44 -19.49 4.89
C GLY A 235 0.62 -20.28 5.91
N SER A 236 1.18 -20.57 7.09
CA SER A 236 0.44 -21.26 8.17
C SER A 236 -0.58 -20.34 8.82
N LYS A 237 -1.63 -20.96 9.35
CA LYS A 237 -2.72 -20.28 10.04
C LYS A 237 -2.51 -20.35 11.54
N TYR A 238 -2.83 -19.24 12.19
CA TYR A 238 -2.70 -19.07 13.62
C TYR A 238 -3.94 -18.39 14.17
N LEU A 239 -4.25 -18.69 15.42
CA LEU A 239 -5.19 -17.89 16.20
C LEU A 239 -4.42 -16.74 16.86
N GLY A 240 -5.12 -15.71 17.29
CA GLY A 240 -4.45 -14.58 17.92
C GLY A 240 -5.34 -13.74 18.81
N LYS A 241 -4.80 -13.29 19.93
CA LYS A 241 -5.40 -12.28 20.80
C LYS A 241 -4.59 -11.00 20.68
N LEU A 242 -5.17 -9.99 20.06
CA LEU A 242 -4.52 -8.71 19.79
C LEU A 242 -5.32 -7.56 20.39
N LYS A 243 -4.63 -6.53 20.87
CA LYS A 243 -5.27 -5.33 21.43
C LYS A 243 -5.01 -4.12 20.54
N ILE A 244 -6.07 -3.42 20.18
CA ILE A 244 -5.99 -2.23 19.32
C ILE A 244 -5.32 -1.10 20.11
N GLN A 245 -4.21 -0.56 19.58
CA GLN A 245 -3.58 0.65 20.10
C GLN A 245 -4.22 1.88 19.48
N SER A 246 -4.27 1.94 18.15
CA SER A 246 -4.94 3.01 17.39
C SER A 246 -5.45 2.48 16.06
N ILE A 247 -6.41 3.19 15.47
CA ILE A 247 -6.95 2.87 14.15
C ILE A 247 -6.66 4.06 13.25
N GLU A 248 -5.91 3.83 12.19
CA GLU A 248 -5.57 4.81 11.17
C GLU A 248 -6.39 4.57 9.89
N ALA A 249 -6.19 5.41 8.88
CA ALA A 249 -6.94 5.35 7.63
C ALA A 249 -6.71 4.05 6.82
N ASP A 250 -5.50 3.51 6.93
CA ASP A 250 -4.93 2.49 6.07
C ASP A 250 -4.40 1.29 6.87
N LYS A 251 -4.34 1.38 8.20
CA LYS A 251 -3.87 0.31 9.08
C LYS A 251 -4.46 0.41 10.49
N ILE A 252 -4.36 -0.69 11.24
CA ILE A 252 -4.59 -0.72 12.68
C ILE A 252 -3.22 -0.91 13.33
N LEU A 253 -2.90 -0.06 14.31
CA LEU A 253 -1.76 -0.28 15.17
C LEU A 253 -2.18 -1.13 16.36
N TRP A 254 -1.37 -2.14 16.66
CA TRP A 254 -1.61 -3.11 17.71
C TRP A 254 -0.64 -2.90 18.85
N HIS A 255 -1.09 -3.14 20.08
CA HIS A 255 -0.18 -3.20 21.23
C HIS A 255 0.82 -4.34 21.07
N GLN A 256 1.96 -4.21 21.75
CA GLN A 256 3.06 -5.18 21.67
C GLN A 256 2.73 -6.54 22.31
N GLU A 257 1.78 -6.58 23.24
CA GLU A 257 1.35 -7.77 23.98
C GLU A 257 0.41 -8.66 23.14
N ALA A 258 0.90 -9.10 21.98
CA ALA A 258 0.19 -10.04 21.12
C ALA A 258 0.40 -11.48 21.60
N GLU A 259 -0.68 -12.25 21.72
CA GLU A 259 -0.63 -13.68 21.99
C GLU A 259 -1.06 -14.43 20.73
N ILE A 260 -0.18 -15.24 20.15
CA ILE A 260 -0.48 -16.08 18.98
C ILE A 260 -0.59 -17.53 19.44
N TYR A 261 -1.49 -18.30 18.82
CA TYR A 261 -1.67 -19.72 19.10
C TYR A 261 -1.70 -20.52 17.81
N ASN A 262 -1.30 -21.78 17.88
CA ASN A 262 -1.54 -22.70 16.76
C ASN A 262 -3.06 -22.91 16.56
N GLU A 263 -3.49 -22.96 15.29
CA GLU A 263 -4.88 -23.32 14.93
C GLU A 263 -5.15 -24.83 15.09
#